data_AF-A0ABC8T0F5-F1
#
_entry.id   AF-A0ABC8T0F5-F1
#
_cell.length_a   1.000
_cell.length_b   1.000
_cell.length_c   1.000
_cell.angle_alpha   90.00
_cell.angle_beta   90.00
_cell.angle_gamma   90.00
#
_symmetry.space_group_name_H-M   'P 1'
#
loop_
_entity.id
_entity.type
_entity.pdbx_description
1 polymer ?
#
loop_
_entity_poly.entity_id
_entity_poly.type
_entity_poly.pdbx_seq_one_letter_code
_entity_poly.pdbx_strand_id
1 'polypeptide(L)'
;MVEPPPSTDQRSITITDLNMDALVHCASYLNLQDLSNMAMSCTYFNRVAYSDSIWQSLFRERWPQRVPSSFSQISGARKAYLARNTALQQFKFVDPLLADYYTHSKPYDQLFLDKNDIIFSQGPLIHMIRIGEFLNGKDPLVTLSDHRARITCMRDVVSDVSEAIVARFPPFRIKYLVVEV
;
A
#
# COMPACT_ATOMS: atom_id res chain seq x y z
N MET A 1 -9.47 41.16 61.22
CA MET A 1 -8.34 40.81 60.35
C MET A 1 -8.61 39.41 59.85
N VAL A 2 -9.07 39.26 58.61
CA VAL A 2 -9.45 37.96 58.03
C VAL A 2 -8.25 37.44 57.26
N GLU A 3 -7.78 36.25 57.64
CA GLU A 3 -6.66 35.55 57.03
C GLU A 3 -7.06 35.12 55.59
N PRO A 4 -6.22 35.38 54.57
CA PRO A 4 -6.54 34.97 53.21
C PRO A 4 -6.50 33.44 53.08
N PRO A 5 -7.36 32.83 52.24
CA PRO A 5 -7.40 31.39 52.08
C PRO A 5 -6.08 30.87 51.47
N PRO A 6 -5.67 29.63 51.80
CA PRO A 6 -4.45 29.06 51.28
C PRO A 6 -4.52 28.98 49.75
N SER A 7 -3.52 29.56 49.09
CA SER A 7 -3.35 29.49 47.64
C SER A 7 -3.27 28.03 47.21
N THR A 8 -4.23 27.59 46.40
CA THR A 8 -4.19 26.31 45.71
C THR A 8 -2.91 26.27 44.88
N ASP A 9 -1.94 25.44 45.26
CA ASP A 9 -0.76 25.14 44.45
C ASP A 9 -1.25 24.60 43.09
N GLN A 10 -1.30 25.48 42.09
CA GLN A 10 -1.48 25.07 40.71
C GLN A 10 -0.21 24.34 40.28
N ARG A 11 -0.16 23.03 40.54
CA ARG A 11 0.84 22.15 39.93
C ARG A 11 0.68 22.28 38.41
N SER A 12 1.66 22.92 37.78
CA SER A 12 1.77 22.94 36.32
C SER A 12 1.99 21.52 35.84
N ILE A 13 0.95 20.91 35.24
CA ILE A 13 1.04 19.60 34.62
C ILE A 13 1.68 19.80 33.25
N THR A 14 2.86 19.21 33.07
CA THR A 14 3.54 19.19 31.79
C THR A 14 3.08 18.01 30.96
N ILE A 15 3.22 18.10 29.64
CA ILE A 15 2.86 17.02 28.71
C ILE A 15 3.63 15.71 28.97
N THR A 16 4.80 15.79 29.62
CA THR A 16 5.60 14.63 30.06
C THR A 16 5.05 13.95 31.31
N ASP A 17 4.16 14.60 32.06
CA ASP A 17 3.49 14.03 33.24
C ASP A 17 2.28 13.14 32.87
N LEU A 18 1.85 13.18 31.60
CA LEU A 18 0.80 12.31 31.07
C LEU A 18 1.26 10.85 30.99
N ASN A 19 0.33 9.92 31.27
CA ASN A 19 0.56 8.49 31.05
C ASN A 19 0.98 8.22 29.59
N MET A 20 1.99 7.38 29.41
CA MET A 20 2.53 6.99 28.12
C MET A 20 1.44 6.45 27.18
N ASP A 21 0.51 5.63 27.68
CA ASP A 21 -0.57 5.07 26.86
C ASP A 21 -1.52 6.15 26.33
N ALA A 22 -1.84 7.15 27.16
CA ALA A 22 -2.70 8.27 26.77
C ALA A 22 -2.00 9.12 25.70
N LEU A 23 -0.70 9.35 25.86
CA LEU A 23 0.07 10.14 24.91
C LEU A 23 0.29 9.37 23.59
N VAL A 24 0.50 8.06 23.64
CA VAL A 24 0.54 7.18 22.45
C VAL A 24 -0.80 7.23 21.71
N HIS A 25 -1.92 7.20 22.43
CA HIS A 25 -3.24 7.34 21.83
C HIS A 25 -3.42 8.70 21.14
N CYS A 26 -3.03 9.80 21.79
CA CYS A 26 -3.06 11.13 21.15
C CYS A 26 -2.13 11.20 19.93
N ALA A 27 -0.92 10.65 20.02
CA ALA A 27 0.05 10.66 18.93
C ALA A 27 -0.40 9.81 17.73
N SER A 28 -1.35 8.88 17.90
CA SER A 28 -1.90 8.08 16.80
C SER A 28 -2.72 8.89 15.78
N TYR A 29 -3.12 10.12 16.13
CA TYR A 29 -3.82 11.05 15.24
C TYR A 29 -2.87 11.98 14.46
N LEU A 30 -1.56 11.88 14.69
CA LEU A 30 -0.58 12.72 14.01
C LEU A 30 -0.16 12.09 12.68
N ASN A 31 0.09 12.94 11.68
CA ASN A 31 0.69 12.48 10.44
C ASN A 31 2.17 12.11 10.64
N LEU A 32 2.78 11.49 9.61
CA LEU A 32 4.17 11.02 9.67
C LEU A 32 5.19 12.15 9.94
N GLN A 33 4.94 13.35 9.42
CA GLN A 33 5.83 14.50 9.60
C GLN A 33 5.80 14.97 11.06
N ASP A 34 4.60 15.15 11.62
CA ASP A 34 4.41 15.58 13.01
C ASP A 34 4.93 14.55 14.00
N LEU A 35 4.73 13.26 13.72
CA LEU A 35 5.28 12.17 14.51
C LEU A 35 6.82 12.16 14.48
N SER A 36 7.43 12.48 13.33
CA SER A 36 8.88 12.61 13.19
C SER A 36 9.42 13.81 13.96
N ASN A 37 8.73 14.96 13.90
CA ASN A 37 9.08 16.16 14.66
C ASN A 37 8.97 15.91 16.18
N MET A 38 7.89 15.25 16.62
CA MET A 38 7.69 14.82 18.00
C MET A 38 8.81 13.90 18.48
N ALA A 39 9.19 12.90 17.67
CA ALA A 39 10.28 11.99 17.97
C ALA A 39 11.65 12.67 18.16
N MET A 40 11.90 13.78 17.49
CA MET A 40 13.15 14.55 17.59
C MET A 40 13.17 15.54 18.77
N SER A 41 12.03 15.78 19.41
CA SER A 41 11.89 16.81 20.44
C SER A 41 12.55 16.40 21.78
N CYS A 42 12.33 15.17 22.25
CA CYS A 42 12.98 14.65 23.47
C CYS A 42 12.95 13.11 23.55
N THR A 43 13.70 12.52 24.47
CA THR A 43 13.78 11.05 24.65
C THR A 43 12.44 10.42 25.06
N TYR A 44 11.61 11.14 25.82
CA TYR A 44 10.28 10.67 26.20
C TYR A 44 9.36 10.56 24.99
N PHE A 45 9.27 11.63 24.19
CA PHE A 45 8.49 11.63 22.95
C PHE A 45 9.05 10.70 21.88
N ASN A 46 10.35 10.47 21.86
CA ASN A 46 10.95 9.45 21.02
C ASN A 46 10.36 8.07 21.33
N ARG A 47 10.29 7.68 22.61
CA ARG A 47 9.69 6.38 23.01
C ARG A 47 8.22 6.28 22.59
N VAL A 48 7.44 7.34 22.80
CA VAL A 48 6.02 7.41 22.43
C VAL A 48 5.84 7.27 20.92
N ALA A 49 6.55 8.08 20.13
CA ALA A 49 6.43 8.11 18.68
C ALA A 49 6.91 6.81 18.01
N TYR A 50 7.68 5.99 18.73
CA TYR A 50 8.19 4.71 18.25
C TYR A 50 7.27 3.54 18.64
N SER A 51 6.18 3.79 19.37
CA SER A 51 5.19 2.76 19.73
C SER A 51 4.59 2.10 18.50
N ASP A 52 4.67 0.77 18.44
CA ASP A 52 4.18 -0.03 17.31
C ASP A 52 2.69 0.19 17.02
N SER A 53 1.87 0.51 18.03
CA SER A 53 0.44 0.80 17.84
C SER A 53 0.18 1.97 16.88
N ILE A 54 1.02 3.02 16.94
CA ILE A 54 0.94 4.18 16.04
C ILE A 54 1.27 3.74 14.62
N TRP A 55 2.36 3.00 14.44
CA TRP A 55 2.80 2.55 13.12
C TRP A 55 1.85 1.53 12.50
N GLN A 56 1.20 0.68 13.30
CA GLN A 56 0.12 -0.19 12.83
C GLN A 56 -1.10 0.61 12.37
N SER A 57 -1.46 1.67 13.08
CA SER A 57 -2.55 2.57 12.70
C SER A 57 -2.25 3.25 11.37
N LEU A 58 -1.09 3.89 11.25
CA LEU A 58 -0.62 4.53 10.02
C LEU A 58 -0.54 3.55 8.84
N PHE A 59 -0.12 2.31 9.10
CA PHE A 59 -0.09 1.27 8.06
C PHE A 59 -1.48 0.93 7.56
N ARG A 60 -2.45 0.71 8.48
CA ARG A 60 -3.85 0.40 8.12
C ARG A 60 -4.54 1.55 7.41
N GLU A 61 -4.31 2.79 7.86
CA GLU A 61 -4.88 3.97 7.23
C GLU A 61 -4.37 4.13 5.79
N ARG A 62 -3.06 3.93 5.59
CA ARG A 62 -2.44 4.13 4.28
C ARG A 62 -2.58 2.95 3.32
N TRP A 63 -2.68 1.72 3.84
CA TRP A 63 -2.85 0.49 3.06
C TRP A 63 -3.96 -0.41 3.65
N PRO A 64 -5.24 -0.02 3.56
CA PRO A 64 -6.35 -0.70 4.23
C PRO A 64 -6.54 -2.16 3.79
N GLN A 65 -6.22 -2.45 2.53
CA GLN A 65 -6.45 -3.75 1.90
C GLN A 65 -5.38 -4.79 2.25
N ARG A 66 -4.31 -4.41 2.95
CA ARG A 66 -3.29 -5.35 3.43
C ARG A 66 -3.53 -5.61 4.91
N VAL A 67 -4.14 -6.76 5.19
CA VAL A 67 -4.08 -7.34 6.54
C VAL A 67 -2.60 -7.56 6.84
N PRO A 68 -2.07 -7.00 7.93
CA PRO A 68 -0.69 -7.23 8.30
C PRO A 68 -0.55 -8.63 8.91
N SER A 69 -0.78 -9.66 8.10
CA SER A 69 -0.49 -11.05 8.45
C SER A 69 1.02 -11.30 8.56
N SER A 70 1.85 -10.37 8.09
CA SER A 70 3.30 -10.48 8.01
C SER A 70 4.09 -9.49 8.88
N PHE A 71 3.48 -8.85 9.89
CA PHE A 71 4.29 -8.29 10.97
C PHE A 71 4.91 -9.46 11.74
N SER A 72 5.96 -10.05 11.17
CA SER A 72 6.85 -10.94 11.90
C SER A 72 7.23 -10.19 13.17
N GLN A 73 7.02 -10.84 14.32
CA GLN A 73 7.38 -10.32 15.65
C GLN A 73 8.84 -9.82 15.72
N ILE A 74 9.67 -10.22 14.75
CA ILE A 74 11.09 -9.90 14.64
C ILE A 74 11.35 -8.49 14.05
N SER A 75 10.45 -7.92 13.24
CA SER A 75 10.71 -6.68 12.47
C SER A 75 10.07 -5.42 13.06
N GLY A 76 8.94 -5.53 13.77
CA GLY A 76 8.20 -4.38 14.31
C GLY A 76 7.43 -3.58 13.26
N ALA A 77 6.26 -3.04 13.63
CA ALA A 77 5.32 -2.40 12.70
C ALA A 77 5.93 -1.16 12.02
N ARG A 78 6.74 -0.40 12.78
CA ARG A 78 7.48 0.76 12.25
C ARG A 78 8.40 0.39 11.09
N LYS A 79 9.22 -0.64 11.25
CA LYS A 79 10.22 -1.02 10.26
C LYS A 79 9.56 -1.46 8.96
N ALA A 80 8.46 -2.21 9.07
CA ALA A 80 7.65 -2.62 7.93
C ALA A 80 7.01 -1.41 7.21
N TYR A 81 6.45 -0.46 7.95
CA TYR A 81 5.92 0.78 7.39
C TYR A 81 6.99 1.55 6.61
N LEU A 82 8.16 1.76 7.22
CA LEU A 82 9.27 2.50 6.60
C LEU A 82 9.83 1.76 5.38
N ALA A 83 10.04 0.45 5.47
CA ALA A 83 10.52 -0.35 4.34
C ALA A 83 9.60 -0.24 3.14
N ARG A 84 8.28 -0.39 3.34
CA ARG A 84 7.28 -0.23 2.28
C ARG A 84 7.24 1.19 1.73
N ASN A 85 7.22 2.20 2.60
CA ASN A 85 7.20 3.60 2.18
C ASN A 85 8.43 3.93 1.33
N THR A 86 9.62 3.45 1.72
CA THR A 86 10.86 3.63 0.95
C THR A 86 10.82 2.86 -0.37
N ALA A 87 10.36 1.61 -0.39
CA ALA A 87 10.24 0.81 -1.61
C ALA A 87 9.34 1.49 -2.66
N LEU A 88 8.17 1.99 -2.22
CA LEU A 88 7.23 2.72 -3.06
C LEU A 88 7.81 4.03 -3.59
N GLN A 89 8.51 4.80 -2.74
CA GLN A 89 9.12 6.08 -3.15
C GLN A 89 10.29 5.90 -4.11
N GLN A 90 11.07 4.83 -3.95
CA GLN A 90 12.27 4.60 -4.76
C GLN A 90 11.99 3.76 -6.01
N PHE A 91 10.74 3.30 -6.23
CA PHE A 91 10.42 2.24 -7.19
C PHE A 91 11.37 1.04 -7.06
N LYS A 92 11.91 0.81 -5.86
CA LYS A 92 12.81 -0.30 -5.55
C LYS A 92 11.95 -1.47 -5.16
N PHE A 93 11.47 -2.15 -6.19
CA PHE A 93 10.80 -3.42 -6.05
C PHE A 93 11.89 -4.49 -5.93
N VAL A 94 11.82 -5.30 -4.88
CA VAL A 94 12.73 -6.43 -4.70
C VAL A 94 12.32 -7.46 -5.74
N ASP A 95 13.20 -7.71 -6.71
CA ASP A 95 13.05 -8.75 -7.73
C ASP A 95 11.68 -8.78 -8.43
N PRO A 96 11.37 -7.78 -9.27
CA PRO A 96 10.11 -7.79 -9.98
C PRO A 96 10.06 -8.97 -10.94
N LEU A 97 9.00 -9.76 -10.84
CA LEU A 97 8.73 -10.84 -11.81
C LEU A 97 8.49 -10.22 -13.19
N LEU A 98 9.49 -10.39 -14.07
CA LEU A 98 9.42 -9.98 -15.47
C LEU A 98 8.97 -11.17 -16.31
N ALA A 99 7.74 -11.10 -16.79
CA ALA A 99 7.21 -12.04 -17.76
C ALA A 99 7.06 -11.34 -19.12
N ASP A 100 7.76 -11.85 -20.14
CA ASP A 100 7.54 -11.41 -21.51
C ASP A 100 6.41 -12.26 -22.12
N TYR A 101 5.26 -11.62 -22.37
CA TYR A 101 4.18 -12.25 -23.13
C TYR A 101 4.18 -11.73 -24.57
N TYR A 102 4.36 -12.66 -25.53
CA TYR A 102 4.33 -12.36 -26.96
C TYR A 102 2.90 -12.52 -27.47
N THR A 103 2.29 -11.42 -27.90
CA THR A 103 0.98 -11.47 -28.55
C THR A 103 1.10 -11.34 -30.06
N HIS A 104 -0.01 -11.54 -30.76
CA HIS A 104 -0.11 -11.24 -32.19
C HIS A 104 0.20 -9.77 -32.51
N SER A 105 0.64 -9.55 -33.75
CA SER A 105 1.15 -8.27 -34.27
C SER A 105 0.09 -7.18 -34.52
N LYS A 106 -1.17 -7.37 -34.08
CA LYS A 106 -2.16 -6.31 -34.19
C LYS A 106 -2.14 -5.43 -32.93
N PRO A 107 -2.36 -4.11 -33.06
CA PRO A 107 -2.44 -3.22 -31.91
C PRO A 107 -3.57 -3.64 -30.97
N TYR A 108 -3.37 -3.40 -29.66
CA TYR A 108 -4.42 -3.57 -28.67
C TYR A 108 -5.30 -2.33 -28.63
N ASP A 109 -6.60 -2.55 -28.44
CA ASP A 109 -7.58 -1.47 -28.42
C ASP A 109 -7.79 -0.91 -27.02
N GLN A 110 -7.88 -1.79 -26.02
CA GLN A 110 -8.08 -1.46 -24.62
C GLN A 110 -7.22 -2.39 -23.75
N LEU A 111 -6.74 -1.88 -22.63
CA LEU A 111 -6.01 -2.62 -21.61
C LEU A 111 -6.64 -2.35 -20.25
N PHE A 112 -6.79 -3.41 -19.49
CA PHE A 112 -7.29 -3.42 -18.14
C PHE A 112 -6.38 -4.31 -17.27
N LEU A 113 -6.11 -3.86 -16.05
CA LEU A 113 -5.25 -4.54 -15.10
C LEU A 113 -6.10 -4.83 -13.86
N ASP A 114 -6.39 -6.11 -13.65
CA ASP A 114 -7.02 -6.62 -12.44
C ASP A 114 -5.99 -7.41 -11.63
N LYS A 115 -6.17 -7.49 -10.31
CA LYS A 115 -5.20 -7.98 -9.32
C LYS A 115 -4.25 -9.05 -9.85
N ASN A 116 -4.82 -10.14 -10.37
CA ASN A 116 -4.07 -11.28 -10.89
C ASN A 116 -4.22 -11.48 -12.40
N ASP A 117 -4.90 -10.56 -13.10
CA ASP A 117 -5.30 -10.74 -14.49
C ASP A 117 -4.97 -9.51 -15.33
N ILE A 118 -4.26 -9.70 -16.44
CA ILE A 118 -4.07 -8.66 -17.45
C ILE A 118 -5.07 -8.90 -18.56
N ILE A 119 -6.05 -8.01 -18.69
CA ILE A 119 -7.13 -8.13 -19.66
C ILE A 119 -6.90 -7.11 -20.76
N PHE A 120 -6.93 -7.52 -22.02
CA PHE A 120 -6.81 -6.60 -23.15
C PHE A 120 -7.70 -7.03 -24.30
N SER A 121 -8.09 -6.08 -25.15
CA SER A 121 -8.89 -6.37 -26.35
C SER A 121 -8.08 -6.19 -27.62
N GLN A 122 -8.40 -7.03 -28.61
CA GLN A 122 -7.81 -6.98 -29.94
C GLN A 122 -8.90 -7.23 -30.99
N GLY A 123 -9.49 -6.15 -31.53
CA GLY A 123 -10.63 -6.27 -32.42
C GLY A 123 -11.84 -6.83 -31.65
N PRO A 124 -12.44 -7.95 -32.10
CA PRO A 124 -13.59 -8.57 -31.41
C PRO A 124 -13.19 -9.49 -30.24
N LEU A 125 -11.90 -9.72 -30.01
CA LEU A 125 -11.41 -10.66 -29.01
C LEU A 125 -11.09 -9.95 -27.69
N ILE A 126 -11.33 -10.64 -26.58
CA ILE A 126 -10.79 -10.30 -25.26
C ILE A 126 -9.76 -11.36 -24.90
N HIS A 127 -8.59 -10.92 -24.50
CA HIS A 127 -7.53 -11.75 -23.96
C HIS A 127 -7.37 -11.46 -22.48
N MET A 128 -7.17 -12.50 -21.69
CA MET A 128 -6.94 -12.41 -20.25
C MET A 128 -5.74 -13.28 -19.91
N ILE A 129 -4.68 -12.66 -19.40
CA ILE A 129 -3.48 -13.35 -18.92
C ILE A 129 -3.61 -13.50 -17.41
N ARG A 130 -3.79 -14.72 -16.95
CA ARG A 130 -3.84 -15.07 -15.53
C ARG A 130 -2.45 -15.21 -14.95
N ILE A 131 -2.01 -14.20 -14.21
CA ILE A 131 -0.68 -14.13 -13.60
C ILE A 131 -0.45 -15.35 -12.68
N GLY A 132 -1.47 -15.73 -11.89
CA GLY A 132 -1.37 -16.90 -11.01
C GLY A 132 -1.13 -18.22 -11.76
N GLU A 133 -1.69 -18.39 -12.96
CA GLU A 133 -1.46 -19.58 -13.78
C GLU A 133 -0.04 -19.55 -14.39
N PHE A 134 0.42 -18.37 -14.82
CA PHE A 134 1.80 -18.18 -15.30
C PHE A 134 2.83 -18.56 -14.23
N LEU A 135 2.65 -18.10 -13.00
CA LEU A 135 3.56 -18.43 -11.87
C LEU A 135 3.54 -19.91 -11.51
N ASN A 136 2.44 -20.61 -11.80
CA ASN A 136 2.31 -22.05 -11.61
C ASN A 136 2.79 -22.86 -12.83
N GLY A 137 3.40 -22.23 -13.82
CA GLY A 137 3.93 -22.89 -15.03
C GLY A 137 2.84 -23.41 -15.97
N LYS A 138 1.61 -22.88 -15.89
CA LYS A 138 0.49 -23.22 -16.77
C LYS A 138 0.33 -22.16 -17.87
N ASP A 139 -0.37 -22.53 -18.94
CA ASP A 139 -0.75 -21.56 -19.98
C ASP A 139 -1.70 -20.51 -19.37
N PRO A 140 -1.29 -19.23 -19.27
CA PRO A 140 -2.08 -18.22 -18.57
C PRO A 140 -3.12 -17.55 -19.48
N LEU A 141 -3.11 -17.79 -20.80
CA LEU A 141 -3.91 -17.03 -21.74
C LEU A 141 -5.30 -17.64 -21.94
N VAL A 142 -6.31 -16.89 -21.54
CA VAL A 142 -7.69 -17.13 -21.89
C VAL A 142 -8.11 -16.17 -23.00
N THR A 143 -8.76 -16.68 -24.04
CA THR A 143 -9.33 -15.86 -25.12
C THR A 143 -10.85 -16.03 -25.13
N LEU A 144 -11.57 -14.90 -25.04
CA LEU A 144 -13.02 -14.83 -25.20
C LEU A 144 -13.34 -14.24 -26.58
N SER A 145 -14.22 -14.91 -27.31
CA SER A 145 -14.47 -14.65 -28.74
C SER A 145 -15.96 -14.56 -29.10
N ASP A 146 -16.83 -14.40 -28.11
CA ASP A 146 -18.29 -14.36 -28.31
C ASP A 146 -18.76 -13.10 -29.03
N HIS A 147 -17.98 -12.02 -28.96
CA HIS A 147 -18.25 -10.80 -29.69
C HIS A 147 -17.81 -10.90 -31.15
N ARG A 148 -18.61 -10.33 -32.06
CA ARG A 148 -18.29 -10.26 -33.50
C ARG A 148 -17.85 -8.86 -33.96
N ALA A 149 -18.11 -7.85 -33.14
CA ALA A 149 -17.75 -6.47 -33.39
C ALA A 149 -16.53 -6.06 -32.57
N ARG A 150 -15.80 -5.04 -33.03
CA ARG A 150 -14.65 -4.49 -32.29
C ARG A 150 -15.09 -3.96 -30.93
N ILE A 151 -14.33 -4.31 -29.90
CA ILE A 151 -14.51 -3.80 -28.54
C ILE A 151 -13.89 -2.42 -28.47
N THR A 152 -14.69 -1.42 -28.13
CA THR A 152 -14.28 -0.01 -28.08
C THR A 152 -14.13 0.52 -26.67
N CYS A 153 -14.67 -0.19 -25.67
CA CYS A 153 -14.57 0.16 -24.27
C CYS A 153 -14.64 -1.12 -23.43
N MET A 154 -13.79 -1.20 -22.42
CA MET A 154 -13.90 -2.17 -21.33
C MET A 154 -14.00 -1.39 -20.02
N ARG A 155 -14.93 -1.78 -19.16
CA ARG A 155 -15.10 -1.21 -17.83
C ARG A 155 -15.36 -2.33 -16.86
N ASP A 156 -14.62 -2.35 -15.77
CA ASP A 156 -14.92 -3.20 -14.64
C ASP A 156 -15.98 -2.57 -13.76
N VAL A 157 -16.92 -3.38 -13.29
CA VAL A 157 -18.01 -2.97 -12.40
C VAL A 157 -17.62 -3.40 -10.99
N VAL A 158 -16.57 -2.75 -10.48
CA VAL A 158 -16.04 -2.72 -9.11
C VAL A 158 -16.17 -4.02 -8.30
N SER A 159 -15.01 -4.64 -8.07
CA SER A 159 -14.70 -5.25 -6.76
C SER A 159 -13.29 -4.88 -6.32
N ASP A 160 -13.22 -3.95 -5.36
CA ASP A 160 -12.06 -3.53 -4.54
C ASP A 160 -10.66 -3.83 -5.11
N VAL A 161 -10.04 -2.84 -5.74
CA VAL A 161 -8.73 -2.94 -6.38
C VAL A 161 -7.60 -2.77 -5.36
N SER A 162 -6.67 -3.72 -5.33
CA SER A 162 -5.40 -3.56 -4.62
C SER A 162 -4.30 -4.35 -5.32
N GLU A 163 -3.55 -3.69 -6.21
CA GLU A 163 -2.11 -3.82 -6.45
C GLU A 163 -1.70 -2.90 -7.61
N ALA A 164 -0.49 -2.34 -7.56
CA ALA A 164 0.00 -1.42 -8.57
C ALA A 164 0.72 -2.21 -9.67
N ILE A 165 -0.02 -2.58 -10.72
CA ILE A 165 0.58 -3.18 -11.92
C ILE A 165 1.09 -2.05 -12.81
N VAL A 166 2.41 -1.96 -12.96
CA VAL A 166 3.04 -1.05 -13.92
C VAL A 166 3.34 -1.84 -15.19
N ALA A 167 2.65 -1.52 -16.28
CA ALA A 167 2.87 -2.15 -17.57
C ALA A 167 3.55 -1.17 -18.55
N ARG A 168 4.61 -1.63 -19.22
CA ARG A 168 5.19 -0.93 -20.38
C ARG A 168 4.86 -1.70 -21.65
N PHE A 169 4.36 -0.99 -22.66
CA PHE A 169 3.95 -1.53 -23.96
C PHE A 169 4.89 -1.04 -25.07
N PRO A 170 6.03 -1.71 -25.31
CA PRO A 170 6.59 -1.72 -26.65
C PRO A 170 5.60 -2.37 -27.62
N PRO A 171 5.69 -2.08 -28.93
CA PRO A 171 4.93 -2.84 -29.91
C PRO A 171 5.32 -4.32 -29.74
N PHE A 172 4.32 -5.18 -29.49
CA PHE A 172 4.44 -6.65 -29.41
C PHE A 172 4.99 -7.26 -28.12
N ARG A 173 5.17 -6.49 -27.04
CA ARG A 173 5.52 -7.06 -25.72
C ARG A 173 4.72 -6.40 -24.62
N ILE A 174 4.17 -7.21 -23.72
CA ILE A 174 3.64 -6.71 -22.45
C ILE A 174 4.69 -7.02 -21.39
N LYS A 175 5.35 -5.99 -20.86
CA LYS A 175 6.19 -6.11 -19.66
C LYS A 175 5.37 -5.64 -18.48
N TYR A 176 5.04 -6.54 -17.58
CA TYR A 176 4.38 -6.19 -16.33
C TYR A 176 5.29 -6.49 -15.15
N LEU A 177 5.06 -5.73 -14.09
CA LEU A 177 5.82 -5.76 -12.86
C LEU A 177 4.86 -6.23 -11.77
N VAL A 178 4.95 -7.51 -11.37
CA VAL A 178 4.28 -7.97 -10.15
C VAL A 178 5.17 -7.60 -8.99
N VAL A 179 4.62 -6.83 -8.05
CA VAL A 179 5.34 -6.41 -6.85
C VAL A 179 4.73 -7.11 -5.66
N GLU A 180 5.32 -8.23 -5.27
CA GLU A 180 5.17 -8.69 -3.88
C GLU A 180 5.98 -7.75 -2.99
N VAL A 181 5.28 -7.06 -2.06
CA VAL A 181 5.89 -6.29 -0.97
C VAL A 181 5.67 -7.03 0.33
#